data_AF-A0AAW8XWW5-F1
#
_entry.id   AF-A0AAW8XWW5-F1
#
_cell.length_a   1.000
_cell.length_b   1.000
_cell.length_c   1.000
_cell.angle_alpha   90.00
_cell.angle_beta   90.00
_cell.angle_gamma   90.00
#
_symmetry.space_group_name_H-M   'P 1'
#
loop_
_entity.id
_entity.type
_entity.pdbx_description
1 polymer ?
#
loop_
_entity_poly.entity_id
_entity_poly.type
_entity_poly.pdbx_seq_one_letter_code
_entity_poly.pdbx_strand_id
1 'polypeptide(L)'
;MRMITGKTLIAAERQRQIEVEGWTQSHDDMHGADNLEMAALCYRDANNADSELPAQWPWVREYWKPKGRQRNLERAGALYQAAADAAARVGDYKKRDNLLGHVESCTILLDSIIG
;
A
#
# COMPACT_ATOMS: atom_id res chain seq x y z
N MET A 1 -14.13 23.49 -3.14
CA MET A 1 -12.86 22.83 -3.52
C MET A 1 -12.77 21.52 -2.74
N ARG A 2 -12.63 20.36 -3.39
CA ARG A 2 -12.37 19.11 -2.66
C ARG A 2 -10.91 19.17 -2.21
N MET A 3 -10.66 19.24 -0.91
CA MET A 3 -9.27 19.24 -0.40
C MET A 3 -8.65 17.86 -0.69
N ILE A 4 -7.48 17.86 -1.32
CA ILE A 4 -6.69 16.64 -1.50
C ILE A 4 -6.18 16.25 -0.11
N THR A 5 -6.45 15.02 0.29
CA THR A 5 -5.95 14.42 1.54
C THR A 5 -5.22 13.13 1.26
N GLY A 6 -4.34 12.70 2.17
CA GLY A 6 -3.64 11.43 2.10
C GLY A 6 -4.59 10.25 1.89
N LYS A 7 -5.76 10.27 2.56
CA LYS A 7 -6.80 9.26 2.36
C LYS A 7 -7.32 9.23 0.93
N THR A 8 -7.55 10.39 0.31
CA THR A 8 -7.99 10.44 -1.10
C THR A 8 -6.92 9.98 -2.08
N LEU A 9 -5.64 10.24 -1.78
CA LEU A 9 -4.51 9.79 -2.60
C LEU A 9 -4.33 8.27 -2.52
N ILE A 10 -4.42 7.69 -1.32
CA ILE A 10 -4.38 6.24 -1.12
C ILE A 10 -5.54 5.56 -1.86
N ALA A 11 -6.76 6.09 -1.75
CA ALA A 11 -7.92 5.55 -2.46
C ALA A 11 -7.75 5.62 -3.98
N ALA A 12 -7.20 6.74 -4.50
CA ALA A 12 -6.91 6.89 -5.91
C ALA A 12 -5.82 5.90 -6.39
N GLU A 13 -4.76 5.69 -5.61
CA GLU A 13 -3.73 4.70 -5.96
C GLU A 13 -4.26 3.27 -5.90
N ARG A 14 -5.11 2.92 -4.92
CA ARG A 14 -5.77 1.60 -4.90
C ARG A 14 -6.61 1.38 -6.14
N GLN A 15 -7.38 2.39 -6.57
CA GLN A 15 -8.15 2.32 -7.82
C GLN A 15 -7.24 2.14 -9.04
N ARG A 16 -6.14 2.90 -9.12
CA ARG A 16 -5.15 2.75 -10.20
C ARG A 16 -4.52 1.35 -10.24
N GLN A 17 -4.17 0.77 -9.09
CA GLN A 17 -3.63 -0.60 -9.02
C GLN A 17 -4.62 -1.62 -9.59
N ILE A 18 -5.92 -1.47 -9.30
CA ILE A 18 -6.97 -2.33 -9.86
C ILE A 18 -7.11 -2.13 -11.37
N GLU A 19 -7.23 -0.88 -11.83
CA GLU A 19 -7.54 -0.56 -13.23
C GLU A 19 -6.36 -0.73 -14.18
N VAL A 20 -5.15 -0.38 -13.74
CA VAL A 20 -3.96 -0.34 -14.59
C VAL A 20 -3.12 -1.60 -14.45
N GLU A 21 -2.93 -2.10 -13.23
CA GLU A 21 -2.09 -3.27 -12.96
C GLU A 21 -2.89 -4.57 -12.92
N GLY A 22 -4.23 -4.50 -12.86
CA GLY A 22 -5.10 -5.67 -12.72
C GLY A 22 -5.04 -6.32 -11.33
N TRP A 23 -4.57 -5.60 -10.31
CA TRP A 23 -4.48 -6.10 -8.92
C TRP A 23 -5.86 -6.10 -8.26
N THR A 24 -6.72 -7.00 -8.73
CA THR A 24 -8.08 -7.21 -8.23
C THR A 24 -8.10 -7.82 -6.83
N GLN A 25 -9.28 -7.84 -6.18
CA GLN A 25 -9.45 -8.52 -4.90
C GLN A 25 -9.05 -10.01 -4.96
N SER A 26 -9.35 -10.70 -6.06
CA SER A 26 -8.94 -12.10 -6.25
C SER A 26 -7.43 -12.27 -6.39
N HIS A 27 -6.75 -11.28 -6.97
CA HIS A 27 -5.29 -11.24 -7.03
C HIS A 27 -4.71 -11.02 -5.62
N ASP A 28 -5.29 -10.09 -4.86
CA ASP A 28 -4.89 -9.83 -3.47
C ASP A 28 -5.06 -11.10 -2.61
N ASP A 29 -6.17 -11.82 -2.76
CA ASP A 29 -6.43 -13.08 -2.05
C ASP A 29 -5.42 -14.18 -2.41
N MET A 30 -4.99 -14.24 -3.67
CA MET A 30 -3.97 -15.19 -4.12
C MET A 30 -2.60 -14.91 -3.48
N HIS A 31 -2.25 -13.63 -3.28
CA HIS A 31 -1.01 -13.26 -2.60
C HIS A 31 -1.12 -13.36 -1.08
N GLY A 32 -2.31 -13.15 -0.52
CA GLY A 32 -2.56 -13.16 0.91
C GLY A 32 -2.09 -11.88 1.62
N ALA A 33 -2.68 -11.63 2.79
CA ALA A 33 -2.44 -10.42 3.57
C ALA A 33 -0.97 -10.22 3.97
N ASP A 34 -0.25 -11.30 4.30
CA ASP A 34 1.16 -11.21 4.73
C ASP A 34 2.09 -10.68 3.64
N ASN A 35 1.94 -11.17 2.40
CA ASN A 35 2.77 -10.70 1.28
C ASN A 35 2.43 -9.25 0.91
N LEU A 36 1.15 -8.90 0.91
CA LEU A 36 0.71 -7.53 0.63
C LEU A 36 1.21 -6.54 1.70
N GLU A 37 1.16 -6.93 2.97
CA GLU A 37 1.71 -6.16 4.09
C GLU A 37 3.22 -5.97 3.94
N MET A 38 3.96 -7.03 3.61
CA MET A 38 5.41 -6.96 3.43
C MET A 38 5.80 -6.01 2.28
N ALA A 39 5.09 -6.08 1.16
CA ALA A 39 5.28 -5.14 0.06
C ALA A 39 4.93 -3.70 0.46
N ALA A 40 3.86 -3.50 1.24
CA ALA A 40 3.47 -2.19 1.75
C ALA A 40 4.54 -1.60 2.67
N LEU A 41 5.12 -2.39 3.57
CA LEU A 41 6.24 -2.01 4.44
C LEU A 41 7.45 -1.55 3.62
N CYS A 42 7.83 -2.32 2.60
CA CYS A 42 8.93 -1.97 1.70
C CYS A 42 8.71 -0.60 1.04
N TYR A 43 7.53 -0.35 0.47
CA TYR A 43 7.23 0.96 -0.12
C TYR A 43 7.17 2.08 0.92
N ARG A 44 6.61 1.84 2.11
CA ARG A 44 6.53 2.84 3.18
C ARG A 44 7.93 3.36 3.56
N ASP A 45 8.91 2.47 3.62
CA ASP A 45 10.26 2.78 4.07
C ASP A 45 11.17 3.29 2.92
N ALA A 46 10.74 3.18 1.67
CA ALA A 46 11.45 3.70 0.51
C ALA A 46 11.33 5.24 0.37
N ASN A 47 12.46 5.91 0.18
CA ASN A 47 12.52 7.37 0.15
C ASN A 47 12.36 7.97 -1.24
N ASN A 48 12.95 7.34 -2.25
CA ASN A 48 13.07 7.90 -3.59
C ASN A 48 13.13 6.80 -4.67
N ALA A 49 13.23 7.21 -5.94
CA ALA A 49 13.24 6.29 -7.07
C ALA A 49 14.48 5.37 -7.11
N ASP A 50 15.55 5.73 -6.39
CA ASP A 50 16.80 4.98 -6.33
C ASP A 50 16.87 4.07 -5.09
N SER A 51 15.78 3.93 -4.34
CA SER A 51 15.73 3.07 -3.16
C SER A 51 16.01 1.62 -3.53
N GLU A 52 17.01 1.03 -2.88
CA GLU A 52 17.44 -0.35 -3.13
C GLU A 52 16.31 -1.35 -2.90
N LEU A 53 16.40 -2.51 -3.56
CA LEU A 53 15.47 -3.62 -3.37
C LEU A 53 15.58 -4.14 -1.92
N PRO A 54 14.52 -4.04 -1.11
CA PRO A 54 14.57 -4.53 0.27
C PRO A 54 14.66 -6.07 0.29
N ALA A 55 15.42 -6.63 1.22
CA ALA A 55 15.59 -8.09 1.34
C ALA A 55 14.27 -8.83 1.62
N GLN A 56 13.33 -8.16 2.28
CA GLN A 56 12.01 -8.67 2.62
C GLN A 56 10.97 -8.46 1.50
N TRP A 57 11.34 -7.88 0.35
CA TRP A 57 10.41 -7.71 -0.76
C TRP A 57 9.88 -9.08 -1.23
N PRO A 58 8.55 -9.28 -1.28
CA PRO A 58 7.97 -10.61 -1.41
C PRO A 58 7.86 -11.12 -2.86
N TRP A 59 8.19 -10.28 -3.85
CA TRP A 59 7.99 -10.58 -5.27
C TRP A 59 9.30 -10.47 -6.06
N VAL A 60 9.25 -10.84 -7.34
CA VAL A 60 10.43 -10.69 -8.21
C VAL A 60 10.81 -9.20 -8.36
N ARG A 61 12.10 -8.95 -8.55
CA ARG A 61 12.72 -7.61 -8.48
C ARG A 61 12.11 -6.61 -9.47
N GLU A 62 11.57 -7.08 -10.58
CA GLU A 62 10.99 -6.26 -11.65
C GLU A 62 9.74 -5.52 -11.19
N TYR A 63 9.08 -5.98 -10.12
CA TYR A 63 7.93 -5.31 -9.52
C TYR A 63 8.31 -4.31 -8.42
N TRP A 64 9.58 -4.26 -8.00
CA TRP A 64 10.08 -3.19 -7.15
C TRP A 64 10.36 -1.95 -8.00
N LYS A 65 9.46 -0.96 -7.92
CA LYS A 65 9.50 0.24 -8.77
C LYS A 65 9.34 1.51 -7.95
N PRO A 66 10.18 1.78 -6.92
CA PRO A 66 9.99 2.93 -6.05
C PRO A 66 10.03 4.25 -6.83
N LYS A 67 9.41 5.27 -6.25
CA LYS A 67 9.27 6.63 -6.77
C LYS A 67 9.61 7.61 -5.65
N GLY A 68 9.16 8.86 -5.75
CA GLY A 68 9.30 9.81 -4.65
C GLY A 68 8.51 9.40 -3.41
N ARG A 69 8.92 9.91 -2.23
CA ARG A 69 8.33 9.59 -0.93
C ARG A 69 6.80 9.62 -0.90
N GLN A 70 6.19 10.65 -1.48
CA GLN A 70 4.72 10.75 -1.55
C GLN A 70 4.10 9.55 -2.29
N ARG A 71 4.56 9.26 -3.52
CA ARG A 71 4.04 8.15 -4.33
C ARG A 71 4.30 6.79 -3.70
N ASN A 72 5.40 6.64 -2.98
CA ASN A 72 5.69 5.42 -2.22
C ASN A 72 4.71 5.24 -1.06
N LEU A 73 4.38 6.29 -0.31
CA LEU A 73 3.38 6.24 0.75
C LEU A 73 1.96 5.99 0.23
N GLU A 74 1.60 6.55 -0.93
CA GLU A 74 0.33 6.26 -1.60
C GLU A 74 0.21 4.75 -1.92
N ARG A 75 1.27 4.16 -2.49
CA ARG A 75 1.34 2.73 -2.79
C ARG A 75 1.31 1.86 -1.54
N ALA A 76 2.07 2.25 -0.51
CA ALA A 76 2.09 1.56 0.76
C ALA A 76 0.69 1.53 1.39
N GLY A 77 0.02 2.69 1.49
CA GLY A 77 -1.33 2.78 2.00
C GLY A 77 -2.33 1.94 1.19
N ALA A 78 -2.22 1.95 -0.15
CA ALA A 78 -3.07 1.14 -1.01
C ALA A 78 -2.86 -0.37 -0.82
N LEU A 79 -1.61 -0.81 -0.66
CA LEU A 79 -1.28 -2.22 -0.38
C LEU A 79 -1.69 -2.65 1.03
N TYR A 80 -1.56 -1.79 2.04
CA TYR A 80 -2.10 -2.07 3.38
C TYR A 80 -3.62 -2.21 3.35
N GLN A 81 -4.33 -1.37 2.58
CA GLN A 81 -5.78 -1.51 2.41
C GLN A 81 -6.13 -2.85 1.74
N ALA A 82 -5.43 -3.21 0.65
CA ALA A 82 -5.60 -4.49 -0.01
C ALA A 82 -5.36 -5.68 0.94
N ALA A 83 -4.30 -5.59 1.75
CA ALA A 83 -3.98 -6.58 2.77
C ALA A 83 -5.09 -6.69 3.83
N ALA A 84 -5.62 -5.56 4.30
CA ALA A 84 -6.70 -5.52 5.28
C ALA A 84 -7.97 -6.18 4.73
N ASP A 85 -8.31 -5.88 3.48
CA ASP A 85 -9.47 -6.47 2.82
C ASP A 85 -9.31 -8.00 2.64
N ALA A 86 -8.11 -8.46 2.25
CA ALA A 86 -7.79 -9.88 2.14
C ALA A 86 -7.86 -10.59 3.51
N ALA A 87 -7.31 -10.00 4.57
CA ALA A 87 -7.41 -10.52 5.93
C ALA A 87 -8.87 -10.62 6.40
N ALA A 88 -9.68 -9.60 6.11
CA ALA A 88 -11.10 -9.60 6.44
C ALA A 88 -11.87 -10.73 5.73
N ARG A 89 -11.58 -11.01 4.45
CA ARG A 89 -12.23 -12.07 3.67
C ARG A 89 -11.97 -13.48 4.21
N VAL A 90 -10.84 -13.71 4.88
CA VAL A 90 -10.53 -14.98 5.55
C VAL A 90 -10.88 -15.00 7.03
N GLY A 91 -11.50 -13.94 7.56
CA GLY A 91 -11.95 -13.84 8.94
C GLY A 91 -10.87 -13.42 9.96
N ASP A 92 -9.69 -12.99 9.52
CA ASP A 92 -8.64 -12.47 10.39
C ASP A 92 -8.84 -10.96 10.65
N TYR A 93 -9.85 -10.66 11.46
CA TYR A 93 -10.22 -9.28 11.78
C TYR A 93 -9.18 -8.56 12.64
N LYS A 94 -8.42 -9.30 13.46
CA LYS A 94 -7.32 -8.71 14.25
C LYS A 94 -6.23 -8.19 13.33
N LYS A 95 -5.83 -8.98 12.32
CA LYS A 95 -4.85 -8.55 11.32
C LYS A 95 -5.40 -7.40 10.47
N ARG A 96 -6.67 -7.48 10.03
CA ARG A 96 -7.35 -6.36 9.35
C ARG A 96 -7.21 -5.05 10.13
N ASP A 97 -7.54 -5.05 11.42
CA ASP A 97 -7.54 -3.81 12.22
C ASP A 97 -6.13 -3.23 12.38
N ASN A 98 -5.12 -4.07 12.57
CA ASN A 98 -3.71 -3.63 12.59
C ASN A 98 -3.30 -2.99 11.25
N LEU A 99 -3.66 -3.63 10.13
CA LEU A 99 -3.35 -3.14 8.78
C LEU A 99 -4.05 -1.80 8.48
N LEU A 100 -5.28 -1.62 8.95
CA LEU A 100 -5.98 -0.33 8.84
C LEU A 100 -5.28 0.77 9.66
N GLY A 101 -4.68 0.45 10.80
CA GLY A 101 -3.81 1.39 11.53
C GLY A 101 -2.58 1.82 10.72
N HIS A 102 -2.03 0.95 9.87
CA HIS A 102 -0.97 1.31 8.94
C HIS A 102 -1.45 2.18 7.76
N VAL A 103 -2.69 1.99 7.28
CA VAL A 103 -3.33 2.90 6.31
C VAL A 103 -3.47 4.31 6.90
N GLU A 104 -3.90 4.41 8.16
CA GLU A 104 -4.00 5.69 8.87
C GLU A 104 -2.63 6.35 9.06
N SER A 105 -1.61 5.57 9.43
CA SER A 105 -0.23 6.05 9.53
C SER A 105 0.28 6.63 8.20
N CYS A 106 0.00 5.95 7.07
CA CYS A 106 0.35 6.47 5.75
C CYS A 106 -0.43 7.74 5.40
N THR A 107 -1.71 7.83 5.81
CA THR A 107 -2.54 9.03 5.61
C THR A 107 -1.93 10.24 6.31
N ILE A 108 -1.56 10.11 7.59
CA ILE A 108 -0.94 11.19 8.37
C ILE A 108 0.38 11.65 7.73
N LEU A 109 1.22 10.69 7.31
CA LEU A 109 2.48 11.02 6.63
C LEU A 109 2.24 11.73 5.30
N LEU A 110 1.25 11.32 4.52
CA LEU A 110 0.89 12.01 3.27
C LEU A 110 0.37 13.42 3.54
N ASP A 111 -0.51 13.59 4.52
CA ASP A 111 -1.04 14.90 4.90
C ASP A 111 0.08 15.87 5.31
N SER A 112 1.15 15.37 5.97
CA SER A 112 2.34 16.17 6.30
C SER A 112 3.23 16.55 5.11
N ILE A 113 3.07 15.90 3.96
CA ILE A 113 3.84 16.18 2.74
C ILE A 113 3.09 17.17 1.83
N ILE A 114 1.76 17.08 1.80
CA ILE A 114 0.92 17.88 0.89
C ILE A 114 0.38 19.17 1.53
N GLY A 115 0.46 19.29 2.86
CA GLY A 115 0.14 20.52 3.61
C GLY A 115 1.35 21.40 3.82
#